data_AF-A0A8B6ER35-F1
#
_entry.id   AF-A0A8B6ER35-F1
#
_cell.length_a   1.000
_cell.length_b   1.000
_cell.length_c   1.000
_cell.angle_alpha   90.00
_cell.angle_beta   90.00
_cell.angle_gamma   90.00
#
_symmetry.space_group_name_H-M   'P 1'
#
loop_
_entity.id
_entity.type
_entity.pdbx_description
1 polymer ?
#
loop_
_entity_poly.entity_id
_entity_poly.type
_entity_poly.pdbx_seq_one_letter_code
_entity_poly.pdbx_strand_id
1 'polypeptide(L)'
;MLPIIKFQEKERIKEIKKQMEDLSKAKEEKSKKKKAKQQEEKRELLDAIFVQGLWKSRLEIEMKLQKQKSKTQKRKMLTSQIKFRQLVLEQSADKKTFQISRFEGKPATVDMLMSNFEILIRLENLPEVEEEVEETLTEE
;
A
#
# COMPACT_ATOMS: atom_id res chain seq x y z
N MET A 1 54.24 -7.86 24.60
CA MET A 1 52.83 -8.23 24.88
C MET A 1 51.79 -7.45 24.07
N LEU A 2 52.12 -6.40 23.33
CA LEU A 2 51.18 -5.64 22.47
C LEU A 2 50.66 -6.31 21.17
N PRO A 3 51.33 -7.32 20.55
CA PRO A 3 50.88 -7.90 19.28
C PRO A 3 49.58 -8.72 19.39
N ILE A 4 49.37 -9.37 20.53
CA ILE A 4 48.25 -10.31 20.76
C ILE A 4 46.93 -9.54 20.87
N ILE A 5 46.93 -8.37 21.50
CA ILE A 5 45.74 -7.51 21.67
C ILE A 5 45.28 -6.98 20.30
N LYS A 6 46.20 -6.50 19.46
CA LYS A 6 45.88 -6.03 18.09
C LYS A 6 45.36 -7.14 17.18
N PHE A 7 45.77 -8.39 17.42
CA PHE A 7 45.29 -9.55 16.67
C PHE A 7 43.84 -9.89 17.06
N GLN A 8 43.53 -9.90 18.36
CA GLN A 8 42.18 -10.13 18.88
C GLN A 8 41.18 -9.03 18.46
N GLU A 9 41.61 -7.77 18.39
CA GLU A 9 40.79 -6.67 17.87
C GLU A 9 40.46 -6.82 16.38
N LYS A 10 41.44 -7.26 15.57
CA LYS A 10 41.23 -7.50 14.14
C LYS A 10 40.25 -8.65 13.88
N GLU A 11 40.32 -9.71 14.67
CA GLU A 11 39.39 -10.85 14.62
C GLU A 11 37.96 -10.40 14.97
N ARG A 12 37.80 -9.63 16.06
CA ARG A 12 36.49 -9.06 16.46
C ARG A 12 35.89 -8.12 15.40
N ILE A 13 36.71 -7.26 14.77
CA ILE A 13 36.24 -6.37 13.69
C ILE A 13 35.76 -7.18 12.48
N LYS A 14 36.45 -8.27 12.12
CA LYS A 14 36.00 -9.17 11.04
C LYS A 14 34.68 -9.85 11.39
N GLU A 15 34.52 -10.28 12.63
CA GLU A 15 33.29 -10.94 13.10
C GLU A 15 32.10 -9.98 13.10
N ILE A 16 32.26 -8.74 13.57
CA ILE A 16 31.22 -7.69 13.52
C ILE A 16 30.85 -7.36 12.07
N LYS A 17 31.83 -7.23 11.17
CA LYS A 17 31.58 -6.99 9.74
C LYS A 17 30.75 -8.12 9.12
N LYS A 18 31.07 -9.37 9.44
CA LYS A 18 30.32 -10.54 8.99
C LYS A 18 28.88 -10.52 9.50
N GLN A 19 28.67 -10.22 10.79
CA GLN A 19 27.33 -10.10 11.36
C GLN A 19 26.51 -8.96 10.71
N MET A 20 27.12 -7.82 10.42
CA MET A 20 26.44 -6.73 9.70
C MET A 20 26.07 -7.12 8.27
N GLU A 21 26.95 -7.85 7.57
CA GLU A 21 26.68 -8.34 6.23
C GLU A 21 25.52 -9.35 6.22
N ASP A 22 25.50 -10.27 7.18
CA ASP A 22 24.42 -11.25 7.35
C ASP A 22 23.08 -10.57 7.69
N LEU A 23 23.09 -9.55 8.55
CA LEU A 23 21.91 -8.74 8.85
C LEU A 23 21.42 -7.93 7.64
N SER A 24 22.34 -7.38 6.85
CA SER A 24 22.03 -6.65 5.62
C SER A 24 21.37 -7.58 4.60
N LYS A 25 21.96 -8.75 4.36
CA LYS A 25 21.41 -9.79 3.48
C LYS A 25 20.03 -10.23 3.94
N ALA A 26 19.84 -10.48 5.25
CA ALA A 26 18.54 -10.85 5.80
C ALA A 26 17.47 -9.75 5.62
N LYS A 27 17.86 -8.47 5.76
CA LYS A 27 16.96 -7.32 5.54
C LYS A 27 16.61 -7.18 4.06
N GLU A 28 17.58 -7.35 3.17
CA GLU A 28 17.38 -7.30 1.73
C GLU A 28 16.47 -8.45 1.26
N GLU A 29 16.68 -9.67 1.76
CA GLU A 29 15.86 -10.82 1.43
C GLU A 29 14.40 -10.65 1.91
N LYS A 30 14.21 -10.13 3.13
CA LYS A 30 12.87 -9.75 3.64
C LYS A 30 12.22 -8.69 2.77
N SER A 31 12.98 -7.68 2.34
CA SER A 31 12.47 -6.65 1.43
C SER A 31 12.08 -7.21 0.07
N LYS A 32 12.89 -8.10 -0.50
CA LYS A 32 12.60 -8.76 -1.78
C LYS A 32 11.33 -9.60 -1.68
N LYS A 33 11.19 -10.41 -0.64
CA LYS A 33 9.97 -11.21 -0.38
C LYS A 33 8.73 -10.32 -0.24
N LYS A 34 8.84 -9.20 0.48
CA LYS A 34 7.72 -8.24 0.63
C LYS A 34 7.34 -7.61 -0.71
N LYS A 35 8.33 -7.18 -1.51
CA LYS A 35 8.09 -6.61 -2.85
C LYS A 35 7.46 -7.62 -3.80
N ALA A 36 7.95 -8.87 -3.81
CA ALA A 36 7.38 -9.94 -4.63
C ALA A 36 5.90 -10.18 -4.29
N LYS A 37 5.57 -10.27 -3.00
CA LYS A 37 4.18 -10.42 -2.54
C LYS A 37 3.29 -9.25 -2.96
N GLN A 38 3.79 -8.01 -2.80
CA GLN A 38 3.05 -6.83 -3.24
C GLN A 38 2.81 -6.83 -4.75
N GLN A 39 3.79 -7.25 -5.54
CA GLN A 39 3.67 -7.32 -6.99
C GLN A 39 2.67 -8.37 -7.45
N GLU A 40 2.64 -9.52 -6.77
CA GLU A 40 1.62 -10.56 -6.97
C GLU A 40 0.22 -10.04 -6.64
N GLU A 41 0.04 -9.40 -5.47
CA GLU A 41 -1.23 -8.77 -5.09
C GLU A 41 -1.68 -7.68 -6.09
N LYS A 42 -0.74 -6.87 -6.60
CA LYS A 42 -1.03 -5.89 -7.66
C LYS A 42 -1.52 -6.58 -8.94
N ARG A 43 -0.91 -7.70 -9.34
CA ARG A 43 -1.29 -8.46 -10.55
C ARG A 43 -2.71 -9.04 -10.42
N GLU A 44 -3.03 -9.68 -9.31
CA GLU A 44 -4.37 -10.23 -9.07
C GLU A 44 -5.46 -9.15 -9.14
N LEU A 45 -5.17 -7.96 -8.62
CA LEU A 45 -6.10 -6.83 -8.67
C LEU A 45 -6.27 -6.27 -10.09
N LEU A 46 -5.20 -6.22 -10.89
CA LEU A 46 -5.28 -5.85 -12.30
C LEU A 46 -6.14 -6.84 -13.09
N ASP A 47 -5.96 -8.14 -12.87
CA ASP A 47 -6.79 -9.17 -13.51
C ASP A 47 -8.27 -9.02 -13.11
N ALA A 48 -8.55 -8.74 -11.83
CA ALA A 48 -9.91 -8.47 -11.36
C ALA A 48 -10.54 -7.23 -12.02
N ILE A 49 -9.73 -6.19 -12.29
CA ILE A 49 -10.16 -4.99 -13.02
C ILE A 49 -10.50 -5.33 -14.47
N PHE A 50 -9.71 -6.15 -15.15
CA PHE A 50 -10.05 -6.56 -16.52
C PHE A 50 -11.40 -7.28 -16.59
N VAL A 51 -11.73 -8.08 -15.58
CA VAL A 51 -13.01 -8.80 -15.52
C VAL A 51 -14.18 -7.88 -15.13
N GLN A 52 -14.00 -6.97 -14.17
CA GLN A 52 -15.11 -6.22 -13.55
C GLN A 52 -15.22 -4.76 -14.01
N GLY A 53 -14.13 -4.20 -14.52
CA GLY A 53 -13.91 -2.79 -14.83
C GLY A 53 -13.53 -1.97 -13.60
N LEU A 54 -12.77 -0.90 -13.82
CA LEU A 54 -12.53 0.16 -12.83
C LEU A 54 -13.74 1.09 -12.77
N TRP A 55 -14.20 1.44 -11.58
CA TRP A 55 -15.31 2.40 -11.40
C TRP A 55 -14.79 3.79 -11.08
N LYS A 56 -15.23 4.78 -11.86
CA LYS A 56 -14.82 6.18 -11.80
C LYS A 56 -15.89 7.08 -11.21
N SER A 57 -17.15 6.64 -11.18
CA SER A 57 -18.28 7.43 -10.69
C SER A 57 -19.22 6.66 -9.76
N ARG A 58 -19.97 7.41 -8.94
CA ARG A 58 -21.06 6.87 -8.09
C ARG A 58 -22.09 6.07 -8.90
N LEU A 59 -22.46 6.59 -10.07
CA LEU A 59 -23.44 5.95 -10.95
C LEU A 59 -22.97 4.57 -11.43
N GLU A 60 -21.71 4.45 -11.84
CA GLU A 60 -21.14 3.17 -12.28
C GLU A 60 -21.15 2.13 -11.15
N ILE A 61 -20.82 2.56 -9.93
CA ILE A 61 -20.86 1.70 -8.74
C ILE A 61 -22.27 1.16 -8.53
N GLU A 62 -23.26 2.05 -8.48
CA GLU A 62 -24.65 1.68 -8.24
C GLU A 62 -25.16 0.71 -9.32
N MET A 63 -24.92 1.02 -10.60
CA MET A 63 -25.30 0.16 -11.71
C MET A 63 -24.64 -1.23 -11.65
N LYS A 64 -23.35 -1.30 -11.33
CA LYS A 64 -22.60 -2.57 -11.27
C LYS A 64 -22.98 -3.38 -10.04
N LEU A 65 -23.22 -2.74 -8.91
CA LEU A 65 -23.66 -3.40 -7.68
C LEU A 65 -25.12 -3.86 -7.75
N GLN A 66 -25.99 -3.17 -8.47
CA GLN A 66 -27.36 -3.62 -8.71
C GLN A 66 -27.40 -4.94 -9.50
N LYS A 67 -26.47 -5.15 -10.43
CA LYS A 67 -26.35 -6.41 -11.18
C LYS A 67 -25.98 -7.62 -10.31
N GLN A 68 -25.42 -7.39 -9.12
CA GLN A 68 -25.02 -8.46 -8.21
C GLN A 68 -26.14 -8.75 -7.19
N LYS A 69 -26.59 -10.00 -7.13
CA LYS A 69 -27.64 -10.41 -6.17
C LYS A 69 -27.10 -10.64 -4.76
N SER A 70 -25.87 -11.15 -4.63
CA SER A 70 -25.31 -11.55 -3.34
C SER A 70 -24.62 -10.38 -2.62
N LYS A 71 -24.96 -10.16 -1.34
CA LYS A 71 -24.24 -9.22 -0.45
C LYS A 71 -22.75 -9.54 -0.37
N THR A 72 -22.38 -10.81 -0.43
CA THR A 72 -20.97 -11.25 -0.39
C THR A 72 -20.23 -10.84 -1.66
N GLN A 73 -20.85 -10.97 -2.83
CA GLN A 73 -20.26 -10.52 -4.09
C GLN A 73 -20.10 -9.00 -4.13
N LYS A 74 -21.14 -8.24 -3.74
CA LYS A 74 -21.07 -6.77 -3.64
C LYS A 74 -19.89 -6.30 -2.80
N ARG A 75 -19.71 -6.92 -1.63
CA ARG A 75 -18.60 -6.64 -0.73
C ARG A 75 -17.25 -6.95 -1.38
N LYS A 76 -17.11 -8.13 -1.99
CA LYS A 76 -15.86 -8.52 -2.69
C LYS A 76 -15.49 -7.50 -3.75
N MET A 77 -16.44 -7.07 -4.60
CA MET A 77 -16.17 -6.08 -5.63
C MET A 77 -15.71 -4.75 -5.04
N LEU A 78 -16.45 -4.20 -4.06
CA LEU A 78 -16.06 -2.94 -3.42
C LEU A 78 -14.69 -3.02 -2.73
N THR A 79 -14.42 -4.11 -2.00
CA THR A 79 -13.12 -4.34 -1.37
C THR A 79 -12.00 -4.38 -2.41
N SER A 80 -12.21 -5.07 -3.54
CA SER A 80 -11.24 -5.12 -4.63
C SER A 80 -10.99 -3.74 -5.22
N GLN A 81 -12.04 -2.94 -5.42
CA GLN A 81 -11.90 -1.58 -5.97
C GLN A 81 -11.16 -0.64 -5.02
N ILE A 82 -11.45 -0.68 -3.71
CA ILE A 82 -10.72 0.09 -2.69
C ILE A 82 -9.25 -0.33 -2.63
N LYS A 83 -8.97 -1.63 -2.59
CA LYS A 83 -7.59 -2.14 -2.59
C LYS A 83 -6.85 -1.78 -3.87
N PHE A 84 -7.52 -1.82 -5.02
CA PHE A 84 -6.93 -1.42 -6.28
C PHE A 84 -6.50 0.04 -6.26
N ARG A 85 -7.38 0.95 -5.81
CA ARG A 85 -7.04 2.36 -5.64
C ARG A 85 -5.86 2.56 -4.68
N GLN A 86 -5.83 1.80 -3.59
CA GLN A 86 -4.74 1.87 -2.61
C GLN A 86 -3.39 1.37 -3.14
N LEU A 87 -3.38 0.20 -3.79
CA LEU A 87 -2.14 -0.52 -4.11
C LEU A 87 -1.65 -0.28 -5.53
N VAL A 88 -2.56 -0.08 -6.49
CA VAL A 88 -2.22 0.07 -7.91
C VAL A 88 -2.18 1.54 -8.31
N LEU A 89 -3.21 2.31 -7.96
CA LEU A 89 -3.22 3.75 -8.22
C LEU A 89 -2.45 4.55 -7.16
N GLU A 90 -2.03 3.88 -6.08
CA GLU A 90 -1.27 4.50 -4.98
C GLU A 90 -1.96 5.76 -4.43
N GLN A 91 -3.29 5.77 -4.48
CA GLN A 91 -4.10 6.93 -4.14
C GLN A 91 -3.90 7.29 -2.66
N SER A 92 -3.64 8.57 -2.39
CA SER A 92 -3.49 9.10 -1.04
C SER A 92 -4.85 9.41 -0.41
N ALA A 93 -5.13 8.82 0.75
CA ALA A 93 -6.29 9.13 1.58
C ALA A 93 -6.03 8.69 3.03
N ASP A 94 -6.93 9.06 3.94
CA ASP A 94 -6.90 8.60 5.32
C ASP A 94 -6.85 7.06 5.42
N LYS A 95 -6.08 6.55 6.38
CA LYS A 95 -5.97 5.11 6.65
C LYS A 95 -7.34 4.44 6.89
N LYS A 96 -8.30 5.19 7.43
CA LYS A 96 -9.69 4.73 7.66
C LYS A 96 -10.45 4.49 6.35
N THR A 97 -10.16 5.24 5.30
CA THR A 97 -10.79 5.11 3.98
C THR A 97 -10.41 3.78 3.32
N PHE A 98 -9.18 3.32 3.52
CA PHE A 98 -8.72 2.02 3.03
C PHE A 98 -9.06 0.85 3.98
N GLN A 99 -9.78 1.12 5.07
CA GLN A 99 -10.09 0.11 6.06
C GLN A 99 -11.20 -0.85 5.55
N ILE A 100 -10.85 -2.12 5.37
CA ILE A 100 -11.75 -3.17 4.87
C ILE A 100 -12.36 -4.06 5.97
N SER A 101 -12.05 -3.78 7.23
CA SER A 101 -12.57 -4.47 8.42
C SER A 101 -13.08 -3.46 9.45
N ARG A 102 -14.24 -3.73 10.08
CA ARG A 102 -14.81 -2.83 11.10
C ARG A 102 -14.10 -2.94 12.45
N PHE A 103 -13.78 -4.17 12.83
CA PHE A 103 -13.10 -4.56 14.08
C PHE A 103 -12.19 -5.74 13.78
N GLU A 104 -11.28 -6.12 14.69
CA GLU A 104 -10.46 -7.33 14.56
C GLU A 104 -11.31 -8.52 14.12
N GLY A 105 -11.02 -9.04 12.92
CA GLY A 105 -11.70 -10.18 12.31
C GLY A 105 -13.07 -9.93 11.68
N LYS A 106 -13.75 -8.80 11.91
CA LYS A 106 -15.08 -8.54 11.33
C LYS A 106 -15.00 -7.80 9.99
N PRO A 107 -15.51 -8.39 8.89
CA PRO A 107 -15.47 -7.76 7.57
C PRO A 107 -16.31 -6.47 7.55
N ALA A 108 -15.88 -5.50 6.76
CA ALA A 108 -16.65 -4.28 6.51
C ALA A 108 -18.05 -4.59 5.97
N THR A 109 -19.01 -3.71 6.29
CA THR A 109 -20.33 -3.72 5.66
C THR A 109 -20.26 -3.11 4.27
N VAL A 110 -21.22 -3.45 3.41
CA VAL A 110 -21.32 -2.88 2.05
C VAL A 110 -21.43 -1.36 2.11
N ASP A 111 -22.25 -0.82 3.01
CA ASP A 111 -22.46 0.62 3.13
C ASP A 111 -21.20 1.37 3.56
N MET A 112 -20.38 0.77 4.43
CA MET A 112 -19.10 1.35 4.84
C MET A 112 -18.13 1.39 3.66
N LEU A 113 -18.03 0.29 2.91
CA LEU A 113 -17.17 0.23 1.73
C LEU A 113 -17.65 1.20 0.64
N MET A 114 -18.96 1.35 0.44
CA MET A 114 -19.53 2.35 -0.45
C MET A 114 -19.11 3.76 -0.07
N SER A 115 -19.30 4.14 1.20
CA SER A 115 -18.91 5.46 1.71
C SER A 115 -17.42 5.73 1.52
N ASN A 116 -16.56 4.76 1.88
CA ASN A 116 -15.12 4.85 1.68
C ASN A 116 -14.75 5.03 0.20
N PHE A 117 -15.41 4.29 -0.69
CA PHE A 117 -15.12 4.36 -2.11
C PHE A 117 -15.61 5.68 -2.73
N GLU A 118 -16.72 6.25 -2.26
CA GLU A 118 -17.15 7.59 -2.65
C GLU A 118 -16.14 8.67 -2.24
N ILE A 119 -15.55 8.57 -1.05
CA ILE A 119 -14.48 9.49 -0.62
C ILE A 119 -13.31 9.43 -1.60
N LEU A 120 -12.87 8.22 -1.97
CA LEU A 120 -11.77 8.04 -2.92
C LEU A 120 -12.08 8.63 -4.29
N ILE A 121 -13.30 8.46 -4.81
CA ILE A 121 -13.68 9.08 -6.09
C ILE A 121 -13.65 10.61 -6.00
N ARG A 122 -14.11 11.20 -4.89
CA ARG A 122 -14.09 12.66 -4.73
C ARG A 122 -12.66 13.21 -4.65
N LEU A 123 -11.77 12.52 -3.95
CA LEU A 123 -10.37 12.91 -3.84
C LEU A 123 -9.63 12.86 -5.19
N GLU A 124 -9.98 11.92 -6.07
CA GLU A 124 -9.42 11.84 -7.43
C GLU A 124 -9.80 13.03 -8.32
N ASN A 125 -10.89 13.74 -8.00
CA ASN A 125 -11.38 14.88 -8.77
C ASN A 125 -10.95 16.25 -8.18
N LEU A 126 -10.10 16.26 -7.15
CA LEU A 126 -9.53 17.51 -6.66
C LEU A 126 -8.39 17.94 -7.60
N PRO A 127 -8.37 19.20 -8.08
CA PRO A 127 -7.22 19.70 -8.83
C PRO A 127 -5.98 19.62 -7.95
N GLU A 128 -4.86 19.16 -8.52
CA GLU A 128 -3.56 19.21 -7.88
C GLU A 128 -3.28 20.68 -7.51
N VAL A 129 -3.31 21.00 -6.23
CA VAL A 129 -2.83 22.29 -5.75
C VAL A 129 -1.32 22.20 -5.83
N GLU A 130 -0.75 22.77 -6.89
CA GLU A 130 0.69 22.98 -6.99
C GLU A 130 1.10 23.86 -5.80
N GLU A 131 1.79 23.28 -4.82
CA GLU A 131 2.45 24.05 -3.76
C GLU A 131 3.60 24.82 -4.42
N GLU A 132 3.36 26.11 -4.73
CA GLU A 132 4.43 27.07 -5.00
C GLU A 132 5.28 27.19 -3.73
N VAL A 133 6.42 26.50 -3.71
CA VAL A 133 7.45 26.72 -2.69
C VAL A 133 8.21 27.99 -3.08
N GLU A 134 7.86 29.11 -2.44
CA GLU A 134 8.67 30.32 -2.45
C GLU A 134 10.08 30.00 -1.90
N GLU A 135 11.07 29.92 -2.81
CA GLU A 135 12.48 30.00 -2.44
C GLU A 135 12.75 31.42 -1.89
N THR A 136 12.76 31.53 -0.58
CA THR A 136 13.32 32.71 0.10
C THR A 136 14.83 32.67 -0.04
N LEU A 137 15.35 33.36 -1.06
CA LEU A 137 16.75 33.75 -1.18
C LEU A 137 17.10 34.68 0.00
N THR A 138 17.75 34.15 1.03
CA THR A 138 18.50 34.97 2.00
C THR A 138 19.91 35.16 1.47
N GLU A 139 20.16 36.30 0.80
CA GLU A 139 21.50 36.87 0.68
C GLU A 139 21.75 37.78 1.89
N GLU A 140 22.73 37.45 2.73
CA GLU A 140 23.54 38.40 3.50
C GLU A 140 24.96 37.84 3.69
#